data_AF-A0A1E4SYP3-F1
#
_entry.id   AF-A0A1E4SYP3-F1
#
_cell.length_a   1.000
_cell.length_b   1.000
_cell.length_c   1.000
_cell.angle_alpha   90.00
_cell.angle_beta   90.00
_cell.angle_gamma   90.00
#
_symmetry.space_group_name_H-M   'P 1'
#
loop_
_entity.id
_entity.type
_entity.pdbx_description
1 polymer ?
#
loop_
_entity_poly.entity_id
_entity_poly.type
_entity_poly.pdbx_seq_one_letter_code
_entity_poly.pdbx_strand_id
1 'polypeptide(L)'
;MSNTELIPLWIDCDPGQDDIMAILLAAYNPSFDLVGISTTYGNVSLENTTSNALRFLTTINKTNIPVYPGAAVPLEASVDFCPEVHGSTGLNGSKLLPKAKMSAKSSEDFHPTLKKMIEDYDGKLNIAAIGPLTNMALFFGKYPELRSKINYLTIMGAGFKRFNKNGNTEFNIVCDPLAADIVLSDPVLEEHILLSPLDLTSLCVANEDIRSRLLNAKDVESSTNFRALVYELLYHMHLRIKARRGVEHFEGPSAHDIVAIAALLHFYKVEDLEITSSKFRLNVMVGEGVDGVMKKSDEGHGVTILESINIARFWDVVLGAYAKADEVAYTNTIDRATIVAEYDSVSIE
;
A
#
# COMPACT_ATOMS: atom_id res chain seq x y z
N MET A 1 -25.06 17.86 6.68
CA MET A 1 -23.78 17.27 6.21
C MET A 1 -22.70 17.95 7.04
N SER A 2 -22.15 17.28 8.05
CA SER A 2 -21.06 17.84 8.83
C SER A 2 -19.90 18.13 7.89
N ASN A 3 -19.38 19.36 7.95
CA ASN A 3 -18.20 19.78 7.21
C ASN A 3 -16.97 19.15 7.87
N THR A 4 -16.82 17.82 7.74
CA THR A 4 -15.63 17.10 8.20
C THR A 4 -14.49 17.44 7.24
N GLU A 5 -13.46 18.09 7.77
CA GLU A 5 -12.22 18.36 7.06
C GLU A 5 -11.65 17.02 6.55
N LEU A 6 -11.33 16.95 5.26
CA LEU A 6 -10.76 15.73 4.66
C LEU A 6 -9.40 15.45 5.29
N ILE A 7 -9.01 14.17 5.30
CA ILE A 7 -7.73 13.67 5.77
C ILE A 7 -6.74 13.75 4.59
N PRO A 8 -5.83 14.74 4.52
CA PRO A 8 -4.87 14.83 3.43
C PRO A 8 -3.86 13.69 3.54
N LEU A 9 -3.71 12.94 2.46
CA LEU A 9 -2.93 11.71 2.43
C LEU A 9 -2.01 11.67 1.20
N TRP A 10 -0.74 11.46 1.45
CA TRP A 10 0.25 11.06 0.46
C TRP A 10 0.52 9.56 0.59
N ILE A 11 0.58 8.82 -0.52
CA ILE A 11 0.94 7.39 -0.50
C ILE A 11 2.31 7.20 -1.14
N ASP A 12 3.21 6.54 -0.44
CA ASP A 12 4.49 6.03 -0.94
C ASP A 12 4.40 4.50 -1.03
N CYS A 13 4.50 3.95 -2.24
CA CYS A 13 4.13 2.56 -2.52
C CYS A 13 4.96 1.93 -3.63
N ASP A 14 4.86 0.63 -3.82
CA ASP A 14 5.54 -0.13 -4.87
C ASP A 14 4.54 -0.98 -5.67
N PRO A 15 3.59 -0.36 -6.41
CA PRO A 15 2.32 -0.99 -6.74
C PRO A 15 2.36 -2.42 -7.28
N GLY A 16 2.09 -3.34 -6.37
CA GLY A 16 1.61 -4.69 -6.57
C GLY A 16 0.10 -4.77 -6.34
N GLN A 17 -0.39 -6.00 -6.20
CA GLN A 17 -1.83 -6.30 -6.15
C GLN A 17 -2.51 -5.80 -4.86
N ASP A 18 -1.79 -5.68 -3.75
CA ASP A 18 -2.25 -5.13 -2.47
C ASP A 18 -2.15 -3.60 -2.40
N ASP A 19 -1.10 -2.99 -2.97
CA ASP A 19 -0.98 -1.53 -2.99
C ASP A 19 -2.13 -0.87 -3.75
N ILE A 20 -2.51 -1.41 -4.92
CA ILE A 20 -3.61 -0.84 -5.69
C ILE A 20 -4.93 -0.90 -4.92
N MET A 21 -5.07 -1.90 -4.04
CA MET A 21 -6.24 -2.07 -3.18
C MET A 21 -6.25 -1.00 -2.07
N ALA A 22 -5.07 -0.63 -1.56
CA ALA A 22 -4.91 0.48 -0.63
C ALA A 22 -5.16 1.85 -1.30
N ILE A 23 -4.61 2.07 -2.50
CA ILE A 23 -4.88 3.26 -3.32
C ILE A 23 -6.39 3.41 -3.59
N LEU A 24 -7.07 2.29 -3.89
CA LEU A 24 -8.50 2.28 -4.14
C LEU A 24 -9.32 2.73 -2.92
N LEU A 25 -8.96 2.26 -1.72
CA LEU A 25 -9.58 2.74 -0.47
C LEU A 25 -9.35 4.24 -0.29
N ALA A 26 -8.11 4.69 -0.42
CA ALA A 26 -7.75 6.11 -0.25
C ALA A 26 -8.45 7.03 -1.27
N ALA A 27 -8.58 6.60 -2.52
CA ALA A 27 -9.16 7.42 -3.58
C ALA A 27 -10.70 7.55 -3.53
N TYR A 28 -11.38 6.61 -2.86
CA TYR A 28 -12.85 6.50 -2.88
C TYR A 28 -13.53 6.50 -1.51
N ASN A 29 -12.81 6.36 -0.41
CA ASN A 29 -13.37 6.69 0.89
C ASN A 29 -13.56 8.23 0.99
N PRO A 30 -14.75 8.73 1.31
CA PRO A 30 -15.07 10.16 1.28
C PRO A 30 -14.35 10.99 2.36
N SER A 31 -13.60 10.34 3.24
CA SER A 31 -12.88 10.99 4.34
C SER A 31 -11.46 11.39 3.95
N PHE A 32 -10.89 10.79 2.89
CA PHE A 32 -9.54 11.08 2.44
C PHE A 32 -9.51 12.12 1.32
N ASP A 33 -8.45 12.92 1.34
CA ASP A 33 -7.98 13.69 0.18
C ASP A 33 -6.63 13.09 -0.24
N LEU A 34 -6.64 12.25 -1.28
CA LEU A 34 -5.41 11.63 -1.80
C LEU A 34 -4.68 12.64 -2.69
N VAL A 35 -3.70 13.33 -2.10
CA VAL A 35 -3.06 14.53 -2.69
C VAL A 35 -1.90 14.19 -3.63
N GLY A 36 -1.33 12.99 -3.51
CA GLY A 36 -0.21 12.56 -4.34
C GLY A 36 0.22 11.13 -4.03
N ILE A 37 0.92 10.54 -4.99
CA ILE A 37 1.53 9.22 -4.88
C ILE A 37 3.00 9.32 -5.25
N SER A 38 3.88 8.77 -4.44
CA SER A 38 5.24 8.41 -4.85
C SER A 38 5.35 6.89 -5.04
N THR A 39 6.15 6.49 -6.01
CA THR A 39 6.45 5.07 -6.25
C THR A 39 7.90 4.76 -5.91
N THR A 40 8.15 3.54 -5.44
CA THR A 40 9.48 2.97 -5.22
C THR A 40 9.57 1.58 -5.85
N TYR A 41 10.76 0.99 -5.86
CA TYR A 41 10.97 -0.42 -6.14
C TYR A 41 10.50 -1.29 -4.96
N GLY A 42 10.29 -2.59 -5.19
CA GLY A 42 9.95 -3.54 -4.13
C GLY A 42 9.37 -4.81 -4.74
N ASN A 43 8.05 -4.88 -4.85
CA ASN A 43 7.34 -5.97 -5.52
C ASN A 43 7.89 -6.25 -6.92
N VAL A 44 8.16 -5.18 -7.68
CA VAL A 44 8.82 -5.18 -9.00
C VAL A 44 9.70 -3.93 -9.15
N SER A 45 10.33 -3.75 -10.32
CA SER A 45 11.15 -2.57 -10.63
C SER A 45 10.35 -1.27 -10.52
N LEU A 46 11.03 -0.15 -10.20
CA LEU A 46 10.40 1.18 -10.14
C LEU A 46 9.62 1.54 -11.41
N GLU A 47 10.12 1.15 -12.58
CA GLU A 47 9.44 1.38 -13.86
C GLU A 47 8.07 0.67 -13.88
N ASN A 48 8.03 -0.60 -13.46
CA ASN A 48 6.81 -1.37 -13.40
C ASN A 48 5.86 -0.86 -12.32
N THR A 49 6.35 -0.55 -11.11
CA THR A 49 5.51 -0.01 -10.03
C THR A 49 4.90 1.34 -10.40
N THR A 50 5.66 2.20 -11.07
CA THR A 50 5.17 3.49 -11.61
C THR A 50 4.11 3.26 -12.69
N SER A 51 4.39 2.37 -13.66
CA SER A 51 3.43 2.02 -14.72
C SER A 51 2.12 1.49 -14.13
N ASN A 52 2.21 0.61 -13.13
CA ASN A 52 1.08 0.05 -12.41
C ASN A 52 0.24 1.12 -11.73
N ALA A 53 0.86 2.07 -11.02
CA ALA A 53 0.17 3.21 -10.40
C ALA A 53 -0.64 4.00 -11.44
N LEU A 54 -0.02 4.38 -12.56
CA LEU A 54 -0.65 5.18 -13.61
C LEU A 54 -1.82 4.46 -14.30
N ARG A 55 -1.64 3.16 -14.61
CA ARG A 55 -2.68 2.33 -15.23
C ARG A 55 -3.83 2.09 -14.27
N PHE A 56 -3.56 1.91 -12.98
CA PHE A 56 -4.60 1.73 -11.98
C PHE A 56 -5.37 3.02 -11.70
N LEU A 57 -4.70 4.17 -11.55
CA LEU A 57 -5.38 5.48 -11.47
C LEU A 57 -6.24 5.76 -12.71
N THR A 58 -5.79 5.33 -13.89
CA THR A 58 -6.60 5.37 -15.11
C THR A 58 -7.83 4.48 -14.98
N THR A 59 -7.67 3.23 -14.52
CA THR A 59 -8.76 2.26 -14.29
C THR A 59 -9.88 2.85 -13.46
N ILE A 60 -9.50 3.49 -12.36
CA ILE A 60 -10.43 4.01 -11.36
C ILE A 60 -10.80 5.47 -11.61
N ASN A 61 -10.53 6.02 -12.79
CA ASN A 61 -10.88 7.40 -13.19
C ASN A 61 -10.38 8.49 -12.21
N LYS A 62 -9.13 8.36 -11.75
CA LYS A 62 -8.46 9.28 -10.81
C LYS A 62 -7.15 9.84 -11.38
N THR A 63 -7.16 10.20 -12.66
CA THR A 63 -5.98 10.70 -13.40
C THR A 63 -5.52 12.10 -12.98
N ASN A 64 -6.26 12.76 -12.08
CA ASN A 64 -5.90 14.04 -11.48
C ASN A 64 -4.89 13.91 -10.33
N ILE A 65 -4.69 12.70 -9.78
CA ILE A 65 -3.75 12.45 -8.67
C ILE A 65 -2.34 12.37 -9.26
N PRO A 66 -1.38 13.21 -8.84
CA PRO A 66 -0.04 13.19 -9.40
C PRO A 66 0.76 11.99 -8.87
N VAL A 67 1.53 11.36 -9.77
CA VAL A 67 2.43 10.22 -9.44
C VAL A 67 3.87 10.66 -9.67
N TYR A 68 4.73 10.42 -8.68
CA TYR A 68 6.15 10.79 -8.70
C TYR A 68 7.04 9.54 -8.54
N PRO A 69 7.88 9.21 -9.53
CA PRO A 69 8.85 8.13 -9.39
C PRO A 69 9.93 8.52 -8.38
N GLY A 70 10.20 7.64 -7.41
CA GLY A 70 11.21 7.83 -6.36
C GLY A 70 12.45 6.95 -6.56
N ALA A 71 12.87 6.27 -5.50
CA ALA A 71 14.02 5.40 -5.46
C ALA A 71 13.82 4.15 -6.32
N ALA A 72 14.88 3.77 -7.06
CA ALA A 72 14.89 2.57 -7.89
C ALA A 72 15.63 1.38 -7.24
N VAL A 73 16.38 1.62 -6.18
CA VAL A 73 17.27 0.66 -5.49
C VAL A 73 17.37 1.01 -4.00
N PRO A 74 17.71 0.04 -3.12
CA PRO A 74 17.94 0.30 -1.70
C PRO A 74 19.12 1.22 -1.43
N LEU A 75 19.20 1.76 -0.21
CA LEU A 75 20.33 2.56 0.26
C LEU A 75 21.66 1.79 0.25
N GLU A 76 21.64 0.51 0.65
CA GLU A 76 22.78 -0.41 0.55
C GLU A 76 22.44 -1.61 -0.33
N ALA A 77 23.35 -1.98 -1.22
CA ALA A 77 23.02 -2.77 -2.40
C ALA A 77 22.81 -4.28 -2.12
N SER A 78 21.55 -4.73 -2.24
CA SER A 78 21.11 -5.84 -3.11
C SER A 78 19.60 -5.74 -3.29
N VAL A 79 19.12 -5.55 -4.53
CA VAL A 79 17.68 -5.44 -4.80
C VAL A 79 17.05 -6.83 -4.70
N ASP A 80 16.10 -7.00 -3.79
CA ASP A 80 15.25 -8.19 -3.72
C ASP A 80 13.84 -7.80 -4.20
N PHE A 81 13.36 -8.49 -5.24
CA PHE A 81 12.02 -8.32 -5.79
C PHE A 81 11.12 -9.48 -5.35
N CYS A 82 9.79 -9.35 -5.43
CA CYS A 82 8.85 -10.44 -5.13
C CYS A 82 8.02 -10.90 -6.35
N PRO A 83 8.65 -11.22 -7.51
CA PRO A 83 7.92 -11.65 -8.69
C PRO A 83 7.22 -12.99 -8.47
N GLU A 84 7.53 -13.76 -7.42
CA GLU A 84 6.86 -14.99 -7.03
C GLU A 84 5.48 -14.80 -6.38
N VAL A 85 5.19 -13.61 -5.83
CA VAL A 85 3.85 -13.26 -5.30
C VAL A 85 3.08 -12.46 -6.33
N HIS A 86 3.62 -11.33 -6.81
CA HIS A 86 2.87 -10.35 -7.62
C HIS A 86 2.98 -10.56 -9.14
N GLY A 87 4.03 -11.26 -9.58
CA GLY A 87 4.29 -11.62 -10.98
C GLY A 87 5.38 -10.74 -11.58
N SER A 88 5.75 -10.96 -12.84
CA SER A 88 6.84 -10.20 -13.48
C SER A 88 6.56 -8.70 -13.61
N THR A 89 5.28 -8.32 -13.69
CA THR A 89 4.86 -6.92 -13.83
C THR A 89 4.30 -6.34 -12.55
N GLY A 90 4.08 -7.12 -11.50
CA GLY A 90 3.46 -6.69 -10.24
C GLY A 90 1.92 -6.68 -10.25
N LEU A 91 1.29 -6.52 -11.42
CA LEU A 91 -0.17 -6.59 -11.60
C LEU A 91 -0.57 -7.66 -12.62
N ASN A 92 0.06 -8.84 -12.53
CA ASN A 92 -0.34 -9.98 -13.35
C ASN A 92 -1.72 -10.52 -12.94
N GLY A 93 -2.37 -11.25 -13.83
CA GLY A 93 -3.62 -11.98 -13.54
C GLY A 93 -4.87 -11.43 -14.20
N SER A 94 -4.84 -10.19 -14.71
CA SER A 94 -5.97 -9.60 -15.44
C SER A 94 -5.51 -8.93 -16.73
N LYS A 95 -6.31 -9.13 -17.79
CA LYS A 95 -6.16 -8.39 -19.06
C LYS A 95 -7.02 -7.13 -19.12
N LEU A 96 -7.72 -6.80 -18.04
CA LEU A 96 -8.64 -5.67 -17.98
C LEU A 96 -7.96 -4.36 -17.55
N LEU A 97 -6.65 -4.40 -17.30
CA LEU A 97 -5.88 -3.22 -16.90
C LEU A 97 -5.57 -2.36 -18.16
N PRO A 98 -6.15 -1.16 -18.32
CA PRO A 98 -6.00 -0.34 -19.52
C PRO A 98 -4.59 0.24 -19.65
N LYS A 99 -4.26 0.86 -20.79
CA LYS A 99 -3.08 1.73 -20.87
C LYS A 99 -3.30 2.97 -20.01
N ALA A 100 -2.21 3.53 -19.50
CA ALA A 100 -2.26 4.77 -18.74
C ALA A 100 -2.71 5.93 -19.63
N LYS A 101 -3.63 6.76 -19.10
CA LYS A 101 -4.08 8.02 -19.73
C LYS A 101 -3.45 9.26 -19.11
N MET A 102 -2.42 9.05 -18.31
CA MET A 102 -1.66 10.06 -17.61
C MET A 102 -0.19 9.65 -17.62
N SER A 103 0.69 10.62 -17.41
CA SER A 103 2.12 10.39 -17.28
C SER A 103 2.56 10.72 -15.85
N ALA A 104 3.59 10.03 -15.39
CA ALA A 104 4.27 10.39 -14.15
C ALA A 104 4.84 11.81 -14.26
N LYS A 105 4.95 12.48 -13.11
CA LYS A 105 5.71 13.73 -12.95
C LYS A 105 7.21 13.43 -12.99
N SER A 106 8.03 14.47 -13.07
CA SER A 106 9.48 14.30 -12.96
C SER A 106 9.83 13.74 -11.58
N SER A 107 10.79 12.82 -11.52
CA SER A 107 11.33 12.32 -10.24
C SER A 107 11.99 13.45 -9.44
N GLU A 108 12.56 14.45 -10.12
CA GLU A 108 13.16 15.63 -9.49
C GLU A 108 12.13 16.49 -8.74
N ASP A 109 10.85 16.41 -9.13
CA ASP A 109 9.75 17.16 -8.51
C ASP A 109 9.22 16.48 -7.23
N PHE A 110 9.53 15.21 -6.97
CA PHE A 110 9.00 14.45 -5.83
C PHE A 110 9.30 15.17 -4.51
N HIS A 111 10.59 15.31 -4.17
CA HIS A 111 11.05 15.89 -2.91
C HIS A 111 10.59 17.36 -2.72
N PRO A 112 10.76 18.27 -3.70
CA PRO A 112 10.24 19.63 -3.58
C PRO A 112 8.72 19.70 -3.39
N THR A 113 7.95 18.84 -4.08
CA THR A 113 6.49 18.81 -3.95
C THR A 113 6.07 18.32 -2.58
N LEU A 114 6.60 17.19 -2.11
CA LEU A 114 6.25 16.66 -0.79
C LEU A 114 6.63 17.63 0.32
N LYS A 115 7.81 18.26 0.24
CA LYS A 115 8.20 19.35 1.16
C LYS A 115 7.15 20.45 1.19
N LYS A 116 6.77 20.97 0.02
CA LYS A 116 5.77 22.04 -0.08
C LYS A 116 4.43 21.62 0.51
N MET A 117 3.97 20.39 0.26
CA MET A 117 2.72 19.90 0.82
C MET A 117 2.78 19.79 2.35
N ILE A 118 3.87 19.28 2.92
CA ILE A 118 4.03 19.25 4.40
C ILE A 118 3.94 20.67 4.98
N GLU A 119 4.58 21.65 4.33
CA GLU A 119 4.53 23.05 4.76
C GLU A 119 3.13 23.67 4.60
N ASP A 120 2.43 23.40 3.49
CA ASP A 120 1.12 23.96 3.20
C ASP A 120 0.01 23.35 4.08
N TYR A 121 0.10 22.05 4.43
CA TYR A 121 -0.86 21.37 5.29
C TYR A 121 -0.60 21.56 6.79
N ASP A 122 0.55 22.15 7.17
CA ASP A 122 0.87 22.60 8.54
C ASP A 122 0.51 21.60 9.64
N GLY A 123 1.18 20.44 9.66
CA GLY A 123 0.93 19.42 10.68
C GLY A 123 -0.24 18.48 10.40
N LYS A 124 -0.96 18.64 9.27
CA LYS A 124 -2.12 17.79 8.93
C LYS A 124 -1.83 16.70 7.91
N LEU A 125 -0.78 16.82 7.09
CA LEU A 125 -0.48 15.84 6.05
C LEU A 125 -0.09 14.49 6.67
N ASN A 126 -0.76 13.43 6.21
CA ASN A 126 -0.41 12.06 6.54
C ASN A 126 0.35 11.45 5.37
N ILE A 127 1.30 10.58 5.68
CA ILE A 127 2.03 9.80 4.68
C ILE A 127 1.80 8.33 4.99
N ALA A 128 1.35 7.57 4.00
CA ALA A 128 1.29 6.12 4.08
C ALA A 128 2.46 5.53 3.29
N ALA A 129 3.42 4.91 3.97
CA ALA A 129 4.52 4.19 3.35
C ALA A 129 4.21 2.68 3.39
N ILE A 130 3.77 2.15 2.25
CA ILE A 130 3.30 0.77 2.10
C ILE A 130 4.24 -0.09 1.25
N GLY A 131 5.38 0.46 0.83
CA GLY A 131 6.49 -0.27 0.24
C GLY A 131 7.79 -0.13 1.04
N PRO A 132 8.96 -0.46 0.45
CA PRO A 132 10.27 -0.22 1.06
C PRO A 132 10.47 1.25 1.46
N LEU A 133 11.04 1.49 2.65
CA LEU A 133 11.11 2.82 3.27
C LEU A 133 12.19 3.75 2.69
N THR A 134 12.80 3.38 1.57
CA THR A 134 13.91 4.12 0.94
C THR A 134 13.56 5.56 0.60
N ASN A 135 12.38 5.80 0.02
CA ASN A 135 11.90 7.15 -0.29
C ASN A 135 11.78 8.00 0.99
N MET A 136 11.21 7.44 2.05
CA MET A 136 11.04 8.13 3.32
C MET A 136 12.38 8.44 3.99
N ALA A 137 13.31 7.48 4.00
CA ALA A 137 14.65 7.68 4.54
C ALA A 137 15.41 8.80 3.79
N LEU A 138 15.36 8.79 2.44
CA LEU A 138 15.99 9.82 1.62
C LEU A 138 15.34 11.19 1.80
N PHE A 139 14.00 11.25 1.84
CA PHE A 139 13.26 12.50 1.99
C PHE A 139 13.52 13.15 3.35
N PHE A 140 13.33 12.41 4.45
CA PHE A 140 13.56 12.94 5.80
C PHE A 140 15.03 13.11 6.12
N GLY A 141 15.94 12.39 5.45
CA GLY A 141 17.38 12.67 5.50
C GLY A 141 17.72 14.03 4.88
N LYS A 142 17.07 14.38 3.76
CA LYS A 142 17.25 15.68 3.08
C LYS A 142 16.56 16.85 3.80
N TYR A 143 15.39 16.61 4.39
CA TYR A 143 14.58 17.62 5.09
C TYR A 143 14.27 17.21 6.54
N PRO A 144 15.29 17.13 7.41
CA PRO A 144 15.11 16.66 8.79
C PRO A 144 14.12 17.52 9.60
N GLU A 145 14.00 18.80 9.29
CA GLU A 145 13.10 19.74 9.94
C GLU A 145 11.60 19.47 9.68
N LEU A 146 11.27 18.62 8.71
CA LEU A 146 9.90 18.27 8.35
C LEU A 146 9.37 17.03 9.10
N ARG A 147 10.24 16.28 9.79
CA ARG A 147 9.86 15.06 10.53
C ARG A 147 8.76 15.33 11.57
N SER A 148 8.83 16.47 12.26
CA SER A 148 7.85 16.89 13.27
C SER A 148 6.65 17.65 12.70
N LYS A 149 6.56 17.81 11.37
CA LYS A 149 5.53 18.61 10.70
C LYS A 149 4.50 17.78 9.93
N ILE A 150 4.63 16.47 9.94
CA ILE A 150 3.58 15.55 9.45
C ILE A 150 2.62 15.22 10.60
N ASN A 151 1.42 14.77 10.28
CA ASN A 151 0.52 14.24 11.31
C ASN A 151 0.89 12.80 11.66
N TYR A 152 0.66 11.88 10.71
CA TYR A 152 1.01 10.48 10.84
C TYR A 152 1.88 10.00 9.68
N LEU A 153 2.87 9.16 10.00
CA LEU A 153 3.53 8.27 9.06
C LEU A 153 2.98 6.85 9.30
N THR A 154 1.97 6.44 8.55
CA THR A 154 1.44 5.07 8.67
C THR A 154 2.23 4.13 7.77
N ILE A 155 2.69 3.00 8.34
CA ILE A 155 3.61 2.08 7.66
C ILE A 155 2.97 0.70 7.61
N MET A 156 2.98 0.07 6.43
CA MET A 156 2.82 -1.39 6.31
C MET A 156 4.20 -2.02 6.26
N GLY A 157 4.49 -2.86 7.25
CA GLY A 157 5.74 -3.59 7.30
C GLY A 157 6.01 -4.14 8.69
N ALA A 158 7.14 -4.83 8.84
CA ALA A 158 7.57 -5.50 10.06
C ALA A 158 6.68 -6.69 10.49
N GLY A 159 7.21 -7.44 11.46
CA GLY A 159 6.54 -8.54 12.12
C GLY A 159 7.30 -8.90 13.39
N PHE A 160 6.58 -9.39 14.39
CA PHE A 160 7.12 -9.78 15.70
C PHE A 160 6.88 -11.25 16.00
N LYS A 161 5.76 -11.80 15.52
CA LYS A 161 5.42 -13.23 15.63
C LYS A 161 5.16 -13.87 14.25
N ARG A 162 4.97 -13.05 13.22
CA ARG A 162 4.69 -13.49 11.84
C ARG A 162 5.69 -12.84 10.88
N PHE A 163 6.13 -13.62 9.90
CA PHE A 163 7.18 -13.25 8.95
C PHE A 163 6.82 -13.81 7.56
N ASN A 164 7.22 -13.13 6.49
CA ASN A 164 6.98 -13.57 5.11
C ASN A 164 8.27 -13.74 4.29
N LYS A 165 9.41 -13.29 4.83
CA LYS A 165 10.74 -13.38 4.22
C LYS A 165 11.78 -13.86 5.24
N ASN A 166 12.80 -14.58 4.75
CA ASN A 166 13.97 -15.10 5.50
C ASN A 166 13.69 -15.87 6.82
N GLY A 167 12.43 -16.21 7.12
CA GLY A 167 12.00 -16.93 8.32
C GLY A 167 11.77 -16.05 9.55
N ASN A 168 12.27 -14.82 9.56
CA ASN A 168 12.22 -13.91 10.71
C ASN A 168 12.13 -12.42 10.31
N THR A 169 11.83 -12.12 9.04
CA THR A 169 11.67 -10.74 8.56
C THR A 169 10.39 -10.54 7.75
N GLU A 170 10.07 -9.27 7.56
CA GLU A 170 9.02 -8.81 6.66
C GLU A 170 9.66 -8.22 5.40
N PHE A 171 9.02 -8.40 4.25
CA PHE A 171 9.48 -8.02 2.91
C PHE A 171 9.89 -6.54 2.80
N ASN A 172 9.01 -5.58 3.09
CA ASN A 172 9.31 -4.16 2.96
C ASN A 172 10.51 -3.74 3.82
N ILE A 173 10.61 -4.28 5.04
CA ILE A 173 11.73 -4.01 5.94
C ILE A 173 13.04 -4.60 5.40
N VAL A 174 13.04 -5.86 4.93
CA VAL A 174 14.27 -6.51 4.47
C VAL A 174 14.70 -6.09 3.06
N CYS A 175 13.80 -5.48 2.28
CA CYS A 175 14.13 -4.86 0.99
C CYS A 175 15.05 -3.65 1.13
N ASP A 176 14.98 -2.92 2.25
CA ASP A 176 15.95 -1.88 2.61
C ASP A 176 16.07 -1.75 4.14
N PRO A 177 16.83 -2.66 4.78
CA PRO A 177 16.98 -2.69 6.23
C PRO A 177 17.54 -1.38 6.78
N LEU A 178 18.45 -0.74 6.04
CA LEU A 178 19.06 0.52 6.43
C LEU A 178 18.05 1.67 6.38
N ALA A 179 17.26 1.78 5.31
CA ALA A 179 16.19 2.78 5.26
C ALA A 179 15.15 2.54 6.35
N ALA A 180 14.80 1.27 6.61
CA ALA A 180 13.91 0.91 7.69
C ALA A 180 14.46 1.31 9.06
N ASP A 181 15.75 1.09 9.33
CA ASP A 181 16.40 1.54 10.57
C ASP A 181 16.35 3.07 10.70
N ILE A 182 16.73 3.79 9.64
CA ILE A 182 16.73 5.26 9.61
C ILE A 182 15.34 5.82 9.95
N VAL A 183 14.27 5.21 9.44
CA VAL A 183 12.90 5.72 9.64
C VAL A 183 12.31 5.27 10.97
N LEU A 184 12.40 3.98 11.30
CA LEU A 184 11.72 3.39 12.47
C LEU A 184 12.43 3.68 13.80
N SER A 185 13.72 4.05 13.78
CA SER A 185 14.49 4.43 14.96
C SER A 185 14.70 5.94 15.12
N ASP A 186 14.17 6.76 14.20
CA ASP A 186 14.32 8.22 14.29
C ASP A 186 13.52 8.76 15.49
N PRO A 187 14.17 9.48 16.42
CA PRO A 187 13.55 9.91 17.68
C PRO A 187 12.47 10.98 17.52
N VAL A 188 12.33 11.58 16.33
CA VAL A 188 11.25 12.52 16.01
C VAL A 188 10.12 11.80 15.30
N LEU A 189 10.42 10.99 14.28
CA LEU A 189 9.41 10.25 13.53
C LEU A 189 8.70 9.19 14.38
N GLU A 190 9.38 8.56 15.34
CA GLU A 190 8.81 7.47 16.15
C GLU A 190 7.47 7.85 16.80
N GLU A 191 7.30 9.12 17.21
CA GLU A 191 6.07 9.61 17.82
C GLU A 191 4.90 9.82 16.83
N HIS A 192 5.20 9.85 15.53
CA HIS A 192 4.22 10.00 14.44
C HIS A 192 3.91 8.68 13.72
N ILE A 193 4.61 7.59 14.04
CA ILE A 193 4.47 6.33 13.29
C ILE A 193 3.30 5.49 13.81
N LEU A 194 2.44 5.07 12.87
CA LEU A 194 1.45 4.01 13.05
C LEU A 194 1.88 2.77 12.24
N LEU A 195 2.41 1.76 12.91
CA LEU A 195 2.95 0.56 12.27
C LEU A 195 1.89 -0.56 12.21
N SER A 196 1.63 -1.05 11.00
CA SER A 196 0.73 -2.18 10.70
C SER A 196 1.55 -3.46 10.42
N PRO A 197 1.93 -4.23 11.44
CA PRO A 197 2.78 -5.41 11.28
C PRO A 197 2.03 -6.62 10.70
N LEU A 198 2.78 -7.59 10.18
CA LEU A 198 2.24 -8.89 9.74
C LEU A 198 1.41 -9.61 10.81
N ASP A 199 1.72 -9.41 12.09
CA ASP A 199 0.97 -9.92 13.24
C ASP A 199 -0.52 -9.55 13.16
N LEU A 200 -0.81 -8.32 12.72
CA LEU A 200 -2.16 -7.81 12.50
C LEU A 200 -2.64 -8.06 11.07
N THR A 201 -1.86 -7.62 10.08
CA THR A 201 -2.33 -7.57 8.69
C THR A 201 -2.63 -8.96 8.13
N SER A 202 -1.93 -10.00 8.62
CA SER A 202 -2.21 -11.39 8.24
C SER A 202 -3.58 -11.90 8.70
N LEU A 203 -4.27 -11.19 9.60
CA LEU A 203 -5.63 -11.51 10.04
C LEU A 203 -6.69 -10.93 9.09
N CYS A 204 -6.36 -9.90 8.31
CA CYS A 204 -7.25 -9.25 7.35
C CYS A 204 -7.29 -10.03 6.04
N VAL A 205 -7.85 -11.24 6.08
CA VAL A 205 -7.86 -12.17 4.95
C VAL A 205 -9.00 -11.87 3.99
N ALA A 206 -8.68 -11.73 2.70
CA ALA A 206 -9.68 -11.70 1.63
C ALA A 206 -10.10 -13.14 1.31
N ASN A 207 -10.89 -13.73 2.20
CA ASN A 207 -11.40 -15.10 2.07
C ASN A 207 -12.42 -15.22 0.93
N GLU A 208 -13.02 -16.40 0.76
CA GLU A 208 -13.99 -16.64 -0.32
C GLU A 208 -15.20 -15.70 -0.26
N ASP A 209 -15.75 -15.43 0.94
CA ASP A 209 -16.86 -14.48 1.11
C ASP A 209 -16.48 -13.08 0.62
N ILE A 210 -15.33 -12.58 1.08
CA ILE A 210 -14.83 -11.26 0.66
C ILE A 210 -14.59 -11.20 -0.84
N ARG A 211 -13.96 -12.22 -1.43
CA ARG A 211 -13.73 -12.27 -2.89
C ARG A 211 -15.03 -12.32 -3.69
N SER A 212 -16.03 -13.06 -3.22
CA SER A 212 -17.36 -13.07 -3.85
C SER A 212 -18.06 -11.72 -3.74
N ARG A 213 -17.95 -11.04 -2.59
CA ARG A 213 -18.50 -9.68 -2.39
C ARG A 213 -17.78 -8.62 -3.24
N LEU A 214 -16.47 -8.77 -3.45
CA LEU A 214 -15.69 -7.94 -4.38
C LEU A 214 -16.21 -8.09 -5.81
N LEU A 215 -16.35 -9.35 -6.27
CA LEU A 215 -16.86 -9.65 -7.61
C LEU A 215 -18.30 -9.19 -7.81
N ASN A 216 -19.15 -9.33 -6.78
CA ASN A 216 -20.57 -8.95 -6.77
C ASN A 216 -21.35 -9.40 -8.01
N ALA A 217 -21.03 -10.60 -8.48
CA ALA A 217 -21.65 -11.25 -9.61
C ALA A 217 -21.47 -12.76 -9.47
N LYS A 218 -22.16 -13.53 -10.32
CA LYS A 218 -22.04 -14.99 -10.33
C LYS A 218 -20.66 -15.45 -10.83
N ASP A 219 -20.12 -14.72 -11.79
CA ASP A 219 -18.89 -15.01 -12.49
C ASP A 219 -18.27 -13.71 -13.03
N VAL A 220 -17.05 -13.81 -13.55
CA VAL A 220 -16.27 -12.66 -14.06
C VAL A 220 -17.00 -12.03 -15.25
N GLU A 221 -17.59 -12.85 -16.12
CA GLU A 221 -18.31 -12.48 -17.33
C GLU A 221 -19.54 -11.62 -17.06
N SER A 222 -20.29 -11.92 -16.01
CA SER A 222 -21.47 -11.16 -15.60
C SER A 222 -21.16 -9.95 -14.71
N SER A 223 -19.92 -9.79 -14.25
CA SER A 223 -19.51 -8.64 -13.45
C SER A 223 -19.17 -7.41 -14.30
N THR A 224 -19.05 -6.25 -13.66
CA THR A 224 -18.49 -5.04 -14.29
C THR A 224 -17.01 -5.26 -14.62
N ASN A 225 -16.46 -4.51 -15.58
CA ASN A 225 -15.03 -4.63 -15.92
C ASN A 225 -14.13 -4.29 -14.74
N PHE A 226 -14.50 -3.29 -13.93
CA PHE A 226 -13.77 -2.91 -12.74
C PHE A 226 -13.74 -4.03 -11.69
N ARG A 227 -14.91 -4.59 -11.34
CA ARG A 227 -14.98 -5.66 -10.33
C ARG A 227 -14.31 -6.94 -10.81
N ALA A 228 -14.48 -7.28 -12.08
CA ALA A 228 -13.76 -8.37 -12.73
C ALA A 228 -12.24 -8.18 -12.59
N LEU A 229 -11.71 -7.00 -12.92
CA LEU A 229 -10.28 -6.70 -12.78
C LEU A 229 -9.80 -6.88 -11.34
N VAL A 230 -10.47 -6.25 -10.37
CA VAL A 230 -10.07 -6.30 -8.97
C VAL A 230 -10.10 -7.73 -8.44
N TYR A 231 -11.14 -8.49 -8.79
CA TYR A 231 -11.25 -9.91 -8.45
C TYR A 231 -10.14 -10.74 -9.09
N GLU A 232 -9.86 -10.58 -10.39
CA GLU A 232 -8.85 -11.34 -11.12
C GLU A 232 -7.44 -11.11 -10.57
N LEU A 233 -7.08 -9.86 -10.24
CA LEU A 233 -5.80 -9.54 -9.61
C LEU A 233 -5.69 -10.23 -8.24
N LEU A 234 -6.69 -10.07 -7.39
CA LEU A 234 -6.68 -10.68 -6.06
C LEU A 234 -6.72 -12.22 -6.11
N TYR A 235 -7.44 -12.79 -7.07
CA TYR A 235 -7.52 -14.23 -7.28
C TYR A 235 -6.22 -14.80 -7.86
N HIS A 236 -5.53 -14.05 -8.72
CA HIS A 236 -4.19 -14.39 -9.14
C HIS A 236 -3.22 -14.44 -7.96
N MET A 237 -3.26 -13.46 -7.05
CA MET A 237 -2.50 -13.49 -5.80
C MET A 237 -2.81 -14.75 -4.97
N HIS A 238 -4.11 -15.04 -4.81
CA HIS A 238 -4.60 -16.22 -4.10
C HIS A 238 -3.97 -17.51 -4.66
N LEU A 239 -4.02 -17.70 -5.98
CA LEU A 239 -3.48 -18.89 -6.63
C LEU A 239 -1.98 -19.06 -6.40
N ARG A 240 -1.20 -17.97 -6.45
CA ARG A 240 0.26 -18.03 -6.28
C ARG A 240 0.67 -18.28 -4.84
N ILE A 241 0.01 -17.64 -3.88
CA ILE A 241 0.26 -17.90 -2.46
C ILE A 241 -0.14 -19.34 -2.11
N LYS A 242 -1.29 -19.82 -2.61
CA LYS A 242 -1.74 -21.21 -2.42
C LYS A 242 -0.72 -22.22 -2.97
N ALA A 243 -0.15 -21.95 -4.15
CA ALA A 243 0.88 -22.81 -4.74
C ALA A 243 2.16 -22.86 -3.89
N ARG A 244 2.53 -21.76 -3.22
CA ARG A 244 3.72 -21.68 -2.36
C ARG A 244 3.53 -22.28 -0.96
N ARG A 245 2.38 -22.02 -0.32
CA ARG A 245 2.10 -22.39 1.07
C ARG A 245 1.41 -23.75 1.22
N GLY A 246 0.90 -24.31 0.12
CA GLY A 246 0.01 -25.47 0.16
C GLY A 246 -1.44 -25.09 0.45
N VAL A 247 -2.32 -26.10 0.44
CA VAL A 247 -3.77 -25.90 0.54
C VAL A 247 -4.30 -25.98 1.97
N GLU A 248 -3.53 -26.51 2.91
CA GLU A 248 -3.97 -26.74 4.26
C GLU A 248 -4.07 -25.40 5.01
N HIS A 249 -5.28 -25.04 5.44
CA HIS A 249 -5.59 -23.80 6.17
C HIS A 249 -5.38 -22.47 5.41
N PHE A 250 -5.23 -22.48 4.08
CA PHE A 250 -5.16 -21.26 3.28
C PHE A 250 -6.55 -20.77 2.82
N GLU A 251 -7.06 -19.72 3.45
CA GLU A 251 -8.40 -19.15 3.15
C GLU A 251 -8.38 -18.05 2.08
N GLY A 252 -7.25 -17.35 1.95
CA GLY A 252 -7.12 -16.22 1.05
C GLY A 252 -5.84 -15.43 1.26
N PRO A 253 -5.48 -14.55 0.31
CA PRO A 253 -4.44 -13.56 0.53
C PRO A 253 -4.86 -12.56 1.61
N SER A 254 -3.88 -12.01 2.32
CA SER A 254 -4.12 -10.96 3.31
C SER A 254 -4.04 -9.58 2.67
N ALA A 255 -4.87 -8.65 3.12
CA ALA A 255 -4.90 -7.27 2.67
C ALA A 255 -3.93 -6.42 3.50
N HIS A 256 -2.64 -6.50 3.18
CA HIS A 256 -1.58 -5.90 3.99
C HIS A 256 -1.68 -4.37 4.03
N ASP A 257 -1.54 -3.72 2.89
CA ASP A 257 -1.38 -2.27 2.79
C ASP A 257 -2.66 -1.50 3.13
N ILE A 258 -3.81 -2.11 2.86
CA ILE A 258 -5.12 -1.52 3.15
C ILE A 258 -5.27 -1.22 4.65
N VAL A 259 -4.66 -2.03 5.52
CA VAL A 259 -4.71 -1.84 6.97
C VAL A 259 -4.03 -0.54 7.39
N ALA A 260 -2.88 -0.21 6.79
CA ALA A 260 -2.17 1.05 7.08
C ALA A 260 -3.04 2.27 6.72
N ILE A 261 -3.71 2.24 5.56
CA ILE A 261 -4.64 3.30 5.17
C ILE A 261 -5.87 3.34 6.10
N ALA A 262 -6.48 2.19 6.38
CA ALA A 262 -7.69 2.11 7.20
C ALA A 262 -7.45 2.57 8.64
N ALA A 263 -6.25 2.36 9.18
CA ALA A 263 -5.88 2.82 10.52
C ALA A 263 -6.10 4.32 10.69
N LEU A 264 -5.79 5.15 9.68
CA LEU A 264 -6.01 6.60 9.75
C LEU A 264 -7.49 6.93 10.02
N LEU A 265 -8.44 6.20 9.44
CA LEU A 265 -9.87 6.45 9.70
C LEU A 265 -10.24 6.27 11.18
N HIS A 266 -9.60 5.31 11.86
CA HIS A 266 -9.76 5.08 13.29
C HIS A 266 -9.11 6.17 14.14
N PHE A 267 -7.87 6.53 13.84
CA PHE A 267 -7.15 7.56 14.60
C PHE A 267 -7.77 8.96 14.44
N TYR A 268 -8.40 9.24 13.30
CA TYR A 268 -9.21 10.45 13.10
C TYR A 268 -10.65 10.34 13.64
N LYS A 269 -11.03 9.17 14.21
CA LYS A 269 -12.38 8.90 14.75
C LYS A 269 -13.49 9.06 13.73
N VAL A 270 -13.18 8.82 12.45
CA VAL A 270 -14.16 8.78 11.37
C VAL A 270 -14.80 7.41 11.28
N GLU A 271 -14.02 6.35 11.55
CA GLU A 271 -14.49 4.97 11.60
C GLU A 271 -13.96 4.28 12.85
N ASP A 272 -14.85 3.73 13.68
CA ASP A 272 -14.41 2.90 14.80
C ASP A 272 -14.10 1.48 14.31
N LEU A 273 -12.83 1.23 14.00
CA LEU A 273 -12.31 -0.08 13.65
C LEU A 273 -11.88 -0.92 14.87
N GLU A 274 -12.15 -0.45 16.10
CA GLU A 274 -11.77 -1.11 17.36
C GLU A 274 -10.27 -1.48 17.42
N ILE A 275 -9.40 -0.62 16.87
CA ILE A 275 -7.97 -0.91 16.81
C ILE A 275 -7.36 -0.82 18.21
N THR A 276 -6.70 -1.90 18.65
CA THR A 276 -5.81 -1.85 19.82
C THR A 276 -4.38 -1.61 19.36
N SER A 277 -3.60 -0.92 20.18
CA SER A 277 -2.20 -0.63 19.89
C SER A 277 -1.35 -0.54 21.16
N SER A 278 -0.05 -0.71 20.99
CA SER A 278 0.96 -0.53 22.04
C SER A 278 2.12 0.30 21.50
N LYS A 279 2.79 1.05 22.38
CA LYS A 279 3.95 1.87 22.00
C LYS A 279 5.24 1.17 22.36
N PHE A 280 6.16 1.09 21.40
CA PHE A 280 7.52 0.59 21.63
C PHE A 280 8.54 1.35 20.80
N ARG A 281 9.74 1.55 21.38
CA ARG A 281 10.91 1.83 20.55
C ARG A 281 11.30 0.61 19.74
N LEU A 282 11.68 0.87 18.50
CA LEU A 282 12.06 -0.13 17.53
C LEU A 282 13.51 0.06 17.11
N ASN A 283 14.18 -1.08 16.89
CA ASN A 283 15.47 -1.13 16.22
C ASN A 283 15.38 -2.14 15.08
N VAL A 284 15.93 -1.77 13.93
CA VAL A 284 16.08 -2.68 12.80
C VAL A 284 17.52 -3.16 12.79
N MET A 285 17.72 -4.47 12.83
CA MET A 285 19.05 -5.02 12.75
C MET A 285 19.59 -4.87 11.32
N VAL A 286 20.80 -4.31 11.18
CA VAL A 286 21.51 -4.13 9.91
C VAL A 286 22.90 -4.74 10.05
N GLY A 287 23.30 -5.58 9.10
CA GLY A 287 24.55 -6.34 9.09
C GLY A 287 24.48 -7.68 9.82
N GLU A 288 25.63 -8.36 9.88
CA GLU A 288 25.87 -9.60 10.64
C GLU A 288 24.89 -10.76 10.35
N GLY A 289 24.27 -10.77 9.16
CA GLY A 289 23.35 -11.82 8.73
C GLY A 289 21.98 -11.79 9.40
N VAL A 290 21.60 -10.66 10.00
CA VAL A 290 20.31 -10.44 10.68
C VAL A 290 19.54 -9.24 10.09
N ASP A 291 19.87 -8.87 8.86
CA ASP A 291 19.27 -7.75 8.14
C ASP A 291 17.75 -7.80 8.14
N GLY A 292 17.13 -6.72 8.62
CA GLY A 292 15.68 -6.52 8.65
C GLY A 292 14.96 -7.17 9.84
N VAL A 293 15.69 -7.80 10.78
CA VAL A 293 15.10 -8.33 12.00
C VAL A 293 14.69 -7.19 12.93
N MET A 294 13.42 -7.18 13.34
CA MET A 294 12.85 -6.15 14.21
C MET A 294 12.99 -6.51 15.68
N LYS A 295 13.41 -5.55 16.51
CA LYS A 295 13.44 -5.69 17.97
C LYS A 295 12.66 -4.58 18.65
N LYS A 296 11.90 -4.94 19.69
CA LYS A 296 11.27 -4.03 20.65
C LYS A 296 12.20 -3.85 21.84
N SER A 297 12.40 -2.62 22.30
CA SER A 297 13.28 -2.31 23.44
C SER A 297 12.55 -1.62 24.60
N ASP A 298 12.03 -0.41 24.37
CA ASP A 298 11.41 0.43 25.42
C ASP A 298 9.88 0.45 25.28
N GLU A 299 9.16 -0.14 26.24
CA GLU A 299 7.69 -0.12 26.28
C GLU A 299 7.15 1.26 26.69
N GLY A 300 6.04 1.68 26.07
CA GLY A 300 5.31 2.91 26.38
C GLY A 300 5.78 4.17 25.65
N HIS A 301 6.85 4.09 24.86
CA HIS A 301 7.43 5.22 24.11
C HIS A 301 7.64 4.84 22.63
N GLY A 302 7.77 5.82 21.74
CA GLY A 302 8.09 5.58 20.33
C GLY A 302 6.90 5.15 19.47
N VAL A 303 7.16 4.20 18.57
CA VAL A 303 6.25 3.78 17.50
C VAL A 303 4.97 3.17 18.04
N THR A 304 3.82 3.61 17.51
CA THR A 304 2.52 2.99 17.81
C THR A 304 2.32 1.76 16.93
N ILE A 305 2.36 0.58 17.54
CA ILE A 305 2.23 -0.72 16.85
C ILE A 305 0.79 -1.20 16.97
N LEU A 306 0.13 -1.44 15.84
CA LEU A 306 -1.24 -1.91 15.81
C LEU A 306 -1.31 -3.41 16.06
N GLU A 307 -2.21 -3.86 16.93
CA GLU A 307 -2.26 -5.23 17.45
C GLU A 307 -3.53 -5.99 17.06
N SER A 308 -4.66 -5.29 16.95
CA SER A 308 -5.93 -5.88 16.53
C SER A 308 -6.77 -4.88 15.74
N ILE A 309 -7.77 -5.39 15.02
CA ILE A 309 -8.73 -4.62 14.25
C ILE A 309 -10.04 -5.42 14.17
N ASN A 310 -11.18 -4.74 14.18
CA ASN A 310 -12.46 -5.35 13.86
C ASN A 310 -12.51 -5.71 12.36
N ILE A 311 -12.22 -6.98 12.05
CA ILE A 311 -12.09 -7.50 10.67
C ILE A 311 -13.38 -7.30 9.87
N ALA A 312 -14.55 -7.49 10.48
CA ALA A 312 -15.82 -7.33 9.79
C ALA A 312 -16.05 -5.86 9.40
N ARG A 313 -15.86 -4.93 10.34
CA ARG A 313 -15.99 -3.50 10.07
C ARG A 313 -14.95 -3.01 9.06
N PHE A 314 -13.71 -3.49 9.18
CA PHE A 314 -12.64 -3.21 8.22
C PHE A 314 -13.08 -3.55 6.79
N TRP A 315 -13.58 -4.78 6.55
CA TRP A 315 -14.02 -5.18 5.21
C TRP A 315 -15.25 -4.41 4.73
N ASP A 316 -16.19 -4.05 5.61
CA ASP A 316 -17.33 -3.22 5.22
C ASP A 316 -16.91 -1.82 4.74
N VAL A 317 -15.93 -1.21 5.42
CA VAL A 317 -15.37 0.09 5.00
C VAL A 317 -14.66 -0.02 3.64
N VAL A 318 -13.84 -1.06 3.45
CA VAL A 318 -13.11 -1.31 2.20
C VAL A 318 -14.08 -1.54 1.04
N LEU A 319 -15.02 -2.47 1.20
CA LEU A 319 -16.00 -2.81 0.16
C LEU A 319 -16.94 -1.64 -0.15
N GLY A 320 -17.25 -0.79 0.84
CA GLY A 320 -18.00 0.44 0.64
C GLY A 320 -17.30 1.42 -0.31
N ALA A 321 -16.00 1.66 -0.11
CA ALA A 321 -15.21 2.50 -1.03
C ALA A 321 -15.15 1.89 -2.44
N TYR A 322 -15.05 0.57 -2.55
CA TYR A 322 -14.91 -0.10 -3.84
C TYR A 322 -16.21 -0.10 -4.63
N ALA A 323 -17.35 -0.21 -3.95
CA ALA A 323 -18.65 -0.02 -4.58
C ALA A 323 -18.78 1.39 -5.19
N LYS A 324 -18.23 2.42 -4.52
CA LYS A 324 -18.18 3.78 -5.06
C LYS A 324 -17.25 3.93 -6.25
N ALA A 325 -16.11 3.23 -6.25
CA ALA A 325 -15.24 3.19 -7.42
C ALA A 325 -15.92 2.55 -8.63
N ASP A 326 -16.64 1.44 -8.42
CA ASP A 326 -17.35 0.72 -9.49
C ASP A 326 -18.39 1.60 -10.22
N GLU A 327 -19.08 2.49 -9.50
CA GLU A 327 -20.06 3.41 -10.08
C GLU A 327 -19.47 4.34 -11.16
N VAL A 328 -18.16 4.63 -11.11
CA VAL A 328 -17.51 5.66 -11.95
C VAL A 328 -16.19 5.21 -12.60
N ALA A 329 -15.82 3.93 -12.46
CA ALA A 329 -14.57 3.41 -13.00
C ALA A 329 -14.50 3.58 -14.52
N TYR A 330 -13.34 4.02 -15.03
CA TYR A 330 -13.14 4.24 -16.46
C TYR A 330 -13.28 2.95 -17.26
N THR A 331 -12.81 1.81 -16.72
CA THR A 331 -12.93 0.50 -17.40
C THR A 331 -14.39 0.07 -17.60
N ASN A 332 -15.32 0.56 -16.78
CA ASN A 332 -16.76 0.29 -16.98
C ASN A 332 -17.36 1.07 -18.16
N THR A 333 -16.65 2.08 -18.67
CA THR A 333 -17.09 2.89 -19.83
C THR A 333 -16.66 2.33 -21.19
N ILE A 334 -15.89 1.23 -21.19
CA ILE A 334 -15.29 0.64 -22.38
C ILE A 334 -15.79 -0.80 -22.52
N ASP A 335 -16.00 -1.25 -23.75
CA ASP A 335 -16.30 -2.65 -24.01
C ASP A 335 -15.13 -3.55 -23.56
N ARG A 336 -15.46 -4.68 -22.93
CA ARG A 336 -14.47 -5.60 -22.36
C ARG A 336 -13.48 -6.12 -23.40
N ALA A 337 -13.95 -6.49 -24.59
CA ALA A 337 -13.08 -7.01 -25.64
C ALA A 337 -12.11 -5.93 -26.14
N THR A 338 -12.52 -4.67 -26.13
CA THR A 338 -11.65 -3.53 -26.47
C THR A 338 -10.51 -3.37 -25.47
N ILE A 339 -10.79 -3.46 -24.17
CA ILE A 339 -9.75 -3.37 -23.13
C ILE A 339 -8.75 -4.53 -23.28
N VAL A 340 -9.25 -5.75 -23.49
CA VAL A 340 -8.39 -6.93 -23.67
C VAL A 340 -7.49 -6.79 -24.89
N ALA A 341 -8.03 -6.33 -26.02
CA ALA A 341 -7.24 -6.08 -27.23
C ALA A 341 -6.19 -4.98 -27.01
N GLU A 342 -6.52 -3.95 -26.24
CA GLU A 342 -5.58 -2.89 -25.87
C GLU A 342 -4.45 -3.43 -25.00
N TYR A 343 -4.77 -4.27 -23.99
CA TYR A 343 -3.79 -4.93 -23.14
C TYR A 343 -2.84 -5.81 -23.96
N ASP A 344 -3.36 -6.64 -24.86
CA ASP A 344 -2.57 -7.54 -25.70
C ASP A 344 -1.69 -6.79 -26.71
N SER A 345 -2.00 -5.51 -27.00
CA SER A 345 -1.18 -4.63 -27.85
C SER A 345 -0.03 -3.94 -27.11
N VAL A 346 -0.03 -3.96 -25.76
CA VAL A 346 1.10 -3.46 -24.96
C VAL A 346 2.16 -4.56 -25.00
N SER A 347 3.38 -4.23 -25.45
CA SER A 347 4.52 -5.12 -25.22
C SER A 347 4.79 -5.12 -23.73
N ILE A 348 4.39 -6.19 -23.06
CA ILE A 348 4.73 -6.43 -21.66
C ILE A 348 6.03 -7.22 -21.71
N GLU A 349 7.16 -6.51 -21.83
CA GLU A 349 8.50 -7.13 -21.73
C GLU A 349 8.85 -7.45 -20.27
#